data_AF-A0A3S4G027-F1
#
_entry.id   AF-A0A3S4G027-F1
#
_cell.length_a   1.000
_cell.length_b   1.000
_cell.length_c   1.000
_cell.angle_alpha   90.00
_cell.angle_beta   90.00
_cell.angle_gamma   90.00
#
_symmetry.space_group_name_H-M   'P 1'
#
loop_
_entity.id
_entity.type
_entity.pdbx_description
1 polymer ?
#
loop_
_entity_poly.entity_id
_entity_poly.type
_entity_poly.pdbx_seq_one_letter_code
_entity_poly.pdbx_strand_id
1 'polypeptide(L)'
;MILPHGVLFRGNAEARIRENLLKQGYIKGIIGLPANLFYGTGIPACIIVIDKEDAQLRAFNANGESQQGIFMIDASKGFIKDGNKNRLRAQDIHKIVDAFNREQEIPRFSRMVPLSEIAANDFNLNIPRYIDSSDPEDLHDLSGHLAGGIPDHDIDALSAYWNIFPTLRQDLFEPARPGYSNARVEAGKVKSTILAHPEFASFRDGALIPFENWYAECRLDEIARGDSPKQLIEEIGESLLAAYASEATVDVPLLENYAIYQLLMDYWMDVMQDDVYVLSQDSWQAGKVLRELIVEKGEKLKETPDLVIGKKKYKAELLPPALLVTRYFATEKLELDQLQVAYDEAAQALESFLEENSGEDGLLADAMNDKEKVTAASIKARFKVATDKEEKAVLKTAQALFDAETKAKKAHKEAQEKLDLAVFAHYPKLADNEIKILLVQDKWKASLVDALEAEIERVTQRLANRVKELEERYSSTMHELTQLVAELEAKVTIHLKSINL
;
A
#
# COMPACT_ATOMS: atom_id res chain seq x y z
N MET A 1 5.39 -22.78 22.96
CA MET A 1 5.88 -23.83 22.02
C MET A 1 5.24 -23.62 20.66
N ILE A 2 5.96 -23.83 19.54
CA ILE A 2 5.40 -23.75 18.18
C ILE A 2 5.18 -25.18 17.66
N LEU A 3 3.96 -25.51 17.24
CA LEU A 3 3.56 -26.86 16.85
C LEU A 3 2.58 -26.85 15.65
N PRO A 4 2.51 -27.91 14.84
CA PRO A 4 1.44 -28.07 13.84
C PRO A 4 0.06 -28.20 14.52
N HIS A 5 -1.02 -27.76 13.87
CA HIS A 5 -2.38 -27.84 14.43
C HIS A 5 -2.82 -29.26 14.84
N GLY A 6 -2.23 -30.32 14.29
CA GLY A 6 -2.59 -31.70 14.59
C GLY A 6 -2.61 -32.02 16.09
N VAL A 7 -1.69 -31.45 16.88
CA VAL A 7 -1.62 -31.69 18.34
C VAL A 7 -2.89 -31.25 19.08
N LEU A 8 -3.64 -30.31 18.50
CA LEU A 8 -4.84 -29.74 19.09
C LEU A 8 -6.04 -30.69 19.02
N PHE A 9 -6.09 -31.60 18.05
CA PHE A 9 -7.31 -32.38 17.77
C PHE A 9 -7.09 -33.86 17.46
N ARG A 10 -5.86 -34.31 17.19
CA ARG A 10 -5.59 -35.72 16.94
C ARG A 10 -5.95 -36.58 18.17
N GLY A 11 -6.42 -37.79 17.88
CA GLY A 11 -6.95 -38.74 18.86
C GLY A 11 -5.89 -39.59 19.58
N ASN A 12 -6.33 -40.69 20.18
CA ASN A 12 -5.49 -41.74 20.79
C ASN A 12 -4.52 -41.20 21.87
N ALA A 13 -3.23 -41.50 21.75
CA ALA A 13 -2.22 -41.11 22.74
C ALA A 13 -2.12 -39.58 22.89
N GLU A 14 -2.20 -38.84 21.79
CA GLU A 14 -2.13 -37.37 21.81
C GLU A 14 -3.34 -36.76 22.53
N ALA A 15 -4.54 -37.35 22.39
CA ALA A 15 -5.72 -36.92 23.13
C ALA A 15 -5.55 -37.08 24.65
N ARG A 16 -4.99 -38.21 25.10
CA ARG A 16 -4.72 -38.44 26.54
C ARG A 16 -3.70 -37.44 27.10
N ILE A 17 -2.66 -37.13 26.32
CA ILE A 17 -1.65 -36.13 26.71
C ILE A 17 -2.31 -34.75 26.84
N ARG A 18 -3.07 -34.34 25.83
CA ARG A 18 -3.78 -33.06 25.81
C ARG A 18 -4.76 -32.92 26.97
N GLU A 19 -5.59 -33.94 27.21
CA GLU A 19 -6.52 -33.98 28.34
C GLU A 19 -5.80 -33.83 29.68
N ASN A 20 -4.66 -34.51 29.87
CA ASN A 20 -3.88 -34.39 31.11
C ASN A 20 -3.30 -32.98 31.30
N LEU A 21 -2.77 -32.36 30.24
CA LEU A 21 -2.26 -30.97 30.30
C LEU A 21 -3.36 -29.97 30.65
N LEU A 22 -4.56 -30.18 30.09
CA LEU A 22 -5.74 -29.38 30.35
C LEU A 22 -6.23 -29.55 31.80
N LYS A 23 -6.33 -30.79 32.28
CA LYS A 23 -6.73 -31.09 33.68
C LYS A 23 -5.76 -30.49 34.70
N GLN A 24 -4.48 -30.38 34.35
CA GLN A 24 -3.47 -29.75 35.20
C GLN A 24 -3.44 -28.21 35.09
N GLY A 25 -4.22 -27.62 34.17
CA GLY A 25 -4.28 -26.17 33.97
C GLY A 25 -3.04 -25.55 33.33
N TYR A 26 -2.17 -26.36 32.71
CA TYR A 26 -0.87 -25.91 32.21
C TYR A 26 -0.97 -25.12 30.90
N ILE A 27 -2.04 -25.29 30.13
CA ILE A 27 -2.25 -24.52 28.90
C ILE A 27 -2.93 -23.21 29.28
N LYS A 28 -2.22 -22.09 29.09
CA LYS A 28 -2.76 -20.74 29.32
C LYS A 28 -3.52 -20.23 28.11
N GLY A 29 -2.97 -20.48 26.92
CA GLY A 29 -3.60 -20.04 25.69
C GLY A 29 -3.03 -20.67 24.42
N ILE A 30 -3.75 -20.45 23.32
CA ILE A 30 -3.48 -21.03 22.01
C ILE A 30 -3.62 -19.94 20.96
N ILE A 31 -2.60 -19.77 20.12
CA ILE A 31 -2.58 -18.78 19.04
C ILE A 31 -2.44 -19.54 17.73
N GLY A 32 -3.47 -19.51 16.89
CA GLY A 32 -3.44 -20.02 15.53
C GLY A 32 -2.72 -19.05 14.60
N LEU A 33 -1.70 -19.52 13.88
CA LEU A 33 -0.94 -18.70 12.95
C LEU A 33 -1.38 -18.93 11.49
N PRO A 34 -1.11 -17.98 10.59
CA PRO A 34 -1.31 -18.17 9.15
C PRO A 34 -0.64 -19.42 8.59
N ALA A 35 -1.25 -19.96 7.53
CA ALA A 35 -0.62 -20.98 6.68
C ALA A 35 0.61 -20.39 5.96
N ASN A 36 1.44 -21.25 5.37
CA ASN A 36 2.60 -20.85 4.55
C ASN A 36 3.64 -19.90 5.21
N LEU A 37 3.72 -19.84 6.55
CA LEU A 37 4.74 -19.03 7.24
C LEU A 37 6.14 -19.66 7.22
N PHE A 38 6.24 -20.99 7.31
CA PHE A 38 7.52 -21.69 7.50
C PHE A 38 8.10 -22.18 6.16
N TYR A 39 9.43 -22.25 6.09
CA TYR A 39 10.12 -22.95 5.01
C TYR A 39 9.88 -24.47 5.12
N GLY A 40 9.74 -25.15 3.98
CA GLY A 40 9.57 -26.60 3.92
C GLY A 40 8.15 -27.16 4.12
N THR A 41 7.17 -26.37 4.54
CA THR A 41 5.75 -26.79 4.63
C THR A 41 4.80 -25.61 4.42
N GLY A 42 3.60 -25.89 3.90
CA GLY A 42 2.51 -24.91 3.79
C GLY A 42 1.46 -25.02 4.90
N ILE A 43 1.59 -26.01 5.78
CA ILE A 43 0.61 -26.30 6.84
C ILE A 43 0.62 -25.17 7.88
N PRO A 44 -0.56 -24.72 8.36
CA PRO A 44 -0.64 -23.75 9.46
C PRO A 44 -0.08 -24.32 10.77
N ALA A 45 0.52 -23.44 11.56
CA ALA A 45 1.05 -23.76 12.88
C ALA A 45 0.28 -23.02 13.97
N CYS A 46 0.43 -23.48 15.21
CA CYS A 46 -0.08 -22.81 16.39
C CYS A 46 1.04 -22.60 17.41
N ILE A 47 0.86 -21.59 18.25
CA ILE A 47 1.64 -21.39 19.46
C ILE A 47 0.79 -21.86 20.64
N ILE A 48 1.29 -22.81 21.41
CA ILE A 48 0.72 -23.18 22.71
C ILE A 48 1.55 -22.50 23.80
N VAL A 49 0.89 -21.65 24.58
CA VAL A 49 1.50 -20.97 25.72
C VAL A 49 1.27 -21.83 26.96
N ILE A 50 2.37 -22.34 27.51
CA ILE A 50 2.36 -23.15 28.72
C ILE A 50 2.78 -22.25 29.88
N ASP A 51 1.93 -22.18 30.89
CA ASP A 51 2.19 -21.41 32.10
C ASP A 51 1.71 -22.20 33.31
N LYS A 52 2.62 -22.37 34.27
CA LYS A 52 2.32 -23.04 35.55
C LYS A 52 1.90 -22.05 36.63
N GLU A 53 2.16 -20.77 36.42
CA GLU A 53 1.63 -19.72 37.28
C GLU A 53 0.10 -19.75 37.19
N ASP A 54 -0.55 -19.78 38.35
CA ASP A 54 -2.00 -19.87 38.47
C ASP A 54 -2.69 -21.04 37.77
N ALA A 55 -1.95 -22.12 37.49
CA ALA A 55 -2.49 -23.31 36.84
C ALA A 55 -3.68 -23.90 37.61
N GLN A 56 -3.72 -23.78 38.94
CA GLN A 56 -4.84 -24.22 39.76
C GLN A 56 -6.17 -23.50 39.45
N LEU A 57 -6.12 -22.26 38.92
CA LEU A 57 -7.33 -21.51 38.53
C LEU A 57 -7.92 -22.03 37.22
N ARG A 58 -7.07 -22.55 36.33
CA ARG A 58 -7.44 -23.16 35.04
C ARG A 58 -7.75 -24.66 35.15
N ALA A 59 -7.26 -25.33 36.19
CA ALA A 59 -7.47 -26.76 36.39
C ALA A 59 -8.91 -27.06 36.85
N PHE A 60 -9.36 -28.30 36.64
CA PHE A 60 -10.59 -28.77 37.26
C PHE A 60 -10.41 -28.87 38.78
N ASN A 61 -11.30 -28.22 39.52
CA ASN A 61 -11.41 -28.34 40.96
C ASN A 61 -12.06 -29.69 41.34
N ALA A 62 -12.18 -29.95 42.65
CA ALA A 62 -12.77 -31.18 43.18
C ALA A 62 -14.24 -31.40 42.76
N ASN A 63 -14.94 -30.34 42.34
CA ASN A 63 -16.32 -30.38 41.88
C ASN A 63 -16.43 -30.54 40.34
N GLY A 64 -15.30 -30.63 39.63
CA GLY A 64 -15.29 -30.74 38.16
C GLY A 64 -15.48 -29.41 37.43
N GLU A 65 -15.26 -28.28 38.10
CA GLU A 65 -15.38 -26.93 37.53
C GLU A 65 -14.01 -26.25 37.40
N SER A 66 -13.86 -25.29 36.48
CA SER A 66 -12.67 -24.46 36.36
C SER A 66 -13.04 -22.99 36.56
N GLN A 67 -12.16 -22.22 37.21
CA GLN A 67 -12.38 -20.78 37.44
C GLN A 67 -11.92 -19.93 36.25
N GLN A 68 -11.01 -20.44 35.44
CA GLN A 68 -10.50 -19.79 34.23
C GLN A 68 -10.58 -20.71 33.01
N GLY A 69 -10.69 -20.10 31.84
CA GLY A 69 -10.67 -20.77 30.55
C GLY A 69 -9.27 -20.86 29.95
N ILE A 70 -9.25 -21.13 28.65
CA ILE A 70 -8.07 -21.03 27.81
C ILE A 70 -8.29 -19.91 26.83
N PHE A 71 -7.37 -18.95 26.80
CA PHE A 71 -7.45 -17.83 25.87
C PHE A 71 -7.01 -18.28 24.48
N MET A 72 -7.92 -18.21 23.51
CA MET A 72 -7.65 -18.62 22.13
C MET A 72 -7.65 -17.41 21.21
N ILE A 73 -6.71 -17.41 20.25
CA ILE A 73 -6.59 -16.41 19.19
C ILE A 73 -6.54 -17.13 17.83
N ASP A 74 -7.36 -16.72 16.88
CA ASP A 74 -7.24 -17.07 15.47
C ASP A 74 -6.60 -15.89 14.70
N ALA A 75 -5.27 -15.94 14.54
CA ALA A 75 -4.54 -14.96 13.74
C ALA A 75 -4.30 -15.43 12.29
N SER A 76 -5.03 -16.45 11.82
CA SER A 76 -4.78 -17.07 10.51
C SER A 76 -4.91 -16.12 9.31
N LYS A 77 -5.69 -15.03 9.46
CA LYS A 77 -5.92 -14.00 8.44
C LYS A 77 -4.93 -12.83 8.49
N GLY A 78 -4.17 -12.66 9.58
CA GLY A 78 -3.25 -11.54 9.76
C GLY A 78 -1.88 -11.80 9.12
N PHE A 79 -1.71 -11.48 7.84
CA PHE A 79 -0.42 -11.60 7.15
C PHE A 79 -0.37 -10.76 5.86
N ILE A 80 0.83 -10.59 5.31
CA ILE A 80 1.06 -10.16 3.93
C ILE A 80 1.63 -11.33 3.12
N LYS A 81 1.23 -11.44 1.85
CA LYS A 81 1.87 -12.39 0.92
C LYS A 81 3.25 -11.88 0.54
N ASP A 82 4.23 -12.78 0.62
CA ASP A 82 5.63 -12.55 0.27
C ASP A 82 6.09 -13.68 -0.65
N GLY A 83 5.90 -13.47 -1.96
CA GLY A 83 6.07 -14.50 -2.98
C GLY A 83 5.12 -15.70 -2.77
N ASN A 84 5.69 -16.88 -2.55
CA ASN A 84 4.94 -18.11 -2.24
C ASN A 84 4.75 -18.36 -0.73
N LYS A 85 5.15 -17.40 0.11
CA LYS A 85 5.05 -17.47 1.57
C LYS A 85 4.16 -16.36 2.09
N ASN A 86 3.76 -16.54 3.34
CA ASN A 86 3.11 -15.50 4.11
C ASN A 86 4.12 -14.96 5.12
N ARG A 87 4.05 -13.67 5.41
CA ARG A 87 4.85 -12.99 6.43
C ARG A 87 3.93 -12.27 7.41
N LEU A 88 4.19 -12.41 8.69
CA LEU A 88 3.54 -11.59 9.71
C LEU A 88 4.10 -10.17 9.62
N ARG A 89 3.21 -9.18 9.55
CA ARG A 89 3.58 -7.77 9.63
C ARG A 89 3.78 -7.38 11.10
N ALA A 90 4.39 -6.23 11.34
CA ALA A 90 4.59 -5.73 12.70
C ALA A 90 3.25 -5.52 13.42
N GLN A 91 2.23 -5.02 12.71
CA GLN A 91 0.87 -4.88 13.22
C GLN A 91 0.22 -6.21 13.63
N ASP A 92 0.47 -7.29 12.87
CA ASP A 92 -0.15 -8.59 13.13
C ASP A 92 0.43 -9.16 14.43
N ILE A 93 1.76 -9.04 14.60
CA ILE A 93 2.46 -9.48 15.82
C ILE A 93 1.99 -8.66 17.02
N HIS A 94 1.96 -7.34 16.89
CA HIS A 94 1.58 -6.44 17.99
C HIS A 94 0.15 -6.71 18.45
N LYS A 95 -0.82 -6.78 17.53
CA LYS A 95 -2.22 -7.12 17.82
C LYS A 95 -2.37 -8.46 18.54
N ILE A 96 -1.62 -9.49 18.12
CA ILE A 96 -1.63 -10.80 18.80
C ILE A 96 -1.11 -10.66 20.24
N VAL A 97 0.00 -9.95 20.43
CA VAL A 97 0.63 -9.76 21.75
C VAL A 97 -0.29 -8.97 22.68
N ASP A 98 -0.86 -7.86 22.19
CA ASP A 98 -1.79 -7.03 22.97
C ASP A 98 -3.05 -7.80 23.37
N ALA A 99 -3.68 -8.48 22.41
CA ALA A 99 -4.87 -9.30 22.69
C ALA A 99 -4.57 -10.41 23.69
N PHE A 100 -3.40 -11.07 23.58
CA PHE A 100 -3.00 -12.15 24.47
C PHE A 100 -2.69 -11.64 25.89
N ASN A 101 -1.89 -10.58 26.02
CA ASN A 101 -1.47 -10.07 27.31
C ASN A 101 -2.62 -9.44 28.10
N ARG A 102 -3.59 -8.84 27.40
CA ARG A 102 -4.78 -8.23 28.01
C ARG A 102 -5.98 -9.19 28.11
N GLU A 103 -5.84 -10.42 27.59
CA GLU A 103 -6.93 -11.40 27.44
C GLU A 103 -8.19 -10.79 26.80
N GLN A 104 -7.98 -9.90 25.81
CA GLN A 104 -9.05 -9.11 25.20
C GLN A 104 -9.85 -9.97 24.22
N GLU A 105 -11.14 -10.17 24.49
CA GLU A 105 -12.04 -10.83 23.54
C GLU A 105 -12.39 -9.90 22.37
N ILE A 106 -12.04 -10.33 21.15
CA ILE A 106 -12.28 -9.59 19.92
C ILE A 106 -13.11 -10.50 19.01
N PRO A 107 -14.30 -10.05 18.56
CA PRO A 107 -15.15 -10.86 17.69
C PRO A 107 -14.38 -11.43 16.50
N ARG A 108 -14.58 -12.74 16.24
CA ARG A 108 -13.94 -13.49 15.14
C ARG A 108 -12.41 -13.60 15.20
N PHE A 109 -11.76 -13.11 16.26
CA PHE A 109 -10.31 -13.11 16.41
C PHE A 109 -9.84 -13.75 17.71
N SER A 110 -10.43 -13.44 18.86
CA SER A 110 -10.00 -13.97 20.16
C SER A 110 -11.17 -14.20 21.12
N ARG A 111 -11.05 -15.22 21.97
CA ARG A 111 -12.10 -15.61 22.94
C ARG A 111 -11.49 -16.36 24.13
N MET A 112 -11.98 -16.10 25.34
CA MET A 112 -11.73 -16.95 26.50
C MET A 112 -12.69 -18.13 26.46
N VAL A 113 -12.15 -19.34 26.26
CA VAL A 113 -12.97 -20.55 26.14
C VAL A 113 -13.02 -21.29 27.48
N PRO A 114 -14.19 -21.44 28.12
CA PRO A 114 -14.30 -22.17 29.38
C PRO A 114 -13.87 -23.63 29.23
N LEU A 115 -13.19 -24.17 30.25
CA LEU A 115 -12.74 -25.56 30.20
C LEU A 115 -13.90 -26.57 30.15
N SER A 116 -15.08 -26.20 30.64
CA SER A 116 -16.31 -26.98 30.51
C SER A 116 -16.78 -27.13 29.05
N GLU A 117 -16.69 -26.06 28.26
CA GLU A 117 -16.97 -26.07 26.81
C GLU A 117 -15.95 -26.96 26.07
N ILE A 118 -14.68 -26.89 26.48
CA ILE A 118 -13.61 -27.73 25.93
C ILE A 118 -13.84 -29.21 26.26
N ALA A 119 -14.27 -29.52 27.49
CA ALA A 119 -14.59 -30.89 27.90
C ALA A 119 -15.81 -31.45 27.15
N ALA A 120 -16.83 -30.63 26.91
CA ALA A 120 -17.99 -31.00 26.08
C ALA A 120 -17.60 -31.30 24.62
N ASN A 121 -16.47 -30.76 24.16
CA ASN A 121 -15.89 -31.00 22.84
C ASN A 121 -14.79 -32.09 22.87
N ASP A 122 -14.84 -33.06 23.79
CA ASP A 122 -13.87 -34.16 23.92
C ASP A 122 -12.41 -33.68 24.07
N PHE A 123 -12.23 -32.56 24.78
CA PHE A 123 -10.93 -31.90 24.94
C PHE A 123 -10.25 -31.52 23.61
N ASN A 124 -11.02 -31.32 22.54
CA ASN A 124 -10.53 -30.90 21.24
C ASN A 124 -10.21 -29.40 21.25
N LEU A 125 -9.00 -29.00 20.92
CA LEU A 125 -8.55 -27.61 20.94
C LEU A 125 -8.50 -26.98 19.53
N ASN A 126 -9.22 -27.55 18.55
CA ASN A 126 -9.28 -26.99 17.20
C ASN A 126 -9.96 -25.61 17.22
N ILE A 127 -9.21 -24.56 16.92
CA ILE A 127 -9.62 -23.15 17.06
C ILE A 127 -10.96 -22.83 16.37
N PRO A 128 -11.24 -23.29 15.13
CA PRO A 128 -12.51 -23.01 14.45
C PRO A 128 -13.76 -23.58 15.14
N ARG A 129 -13.61 -24.42 16.18
CA ARG A 129 -14.76 -24.86 17.00
C ARG A 129 -15.23 -23.78 17.97
N TYR A 130 -14.37 -22.83 18.29
CA TYR A 130 -14.57 -21.84 19.35
C TYR A 130 -14.64 -20.41 18.82
N ILE A 131 -13.98 -20.15 17.68
CA ILE A 131 -13.90 -18.86 17.01
C ILE A 131 -14.30 -19.07 15.56
N ASP A 132 -15.41 -18.47 15.14
CA ASP A 132 -15.80 -18.38 13.74
C ASP A 132 -15.13 -17.15 13.11
N SER A 133 -14.09 -17.39 12.33
CA SER A 133 -13.36 -16.35 11.60
C SER A 133 -13.84 -16.15 10.17
N SER A 134 -14.93 -16.81 9.75
CA SER A 134 -15.49 -16.63 8.40
C SER A 134 -15.98 -15.19 8.19
N ASP A 135 -15.95 -14.73 6.93
CA ASP A 135 -16.53 -13.44 6.56
C ASP A 135 -18.05 -13.59 6.44
N PRO A 136 -18.86 -12.56 6.76
CA PRO A 136 -20.31 -12.66 6.59
C PRO A 136 -20.62 -12.92 5.12
N GLU A 137 -21.60 -13.80 4.85
CA GLU A 137 -22.07 -14.01 3.48
C GLU A 137 -22.68 -12.71 2.93
N ASP A 138 -22.31 -12.36 1.71
CA ASP A 138 -22.93 -11.25 0.98
C ASP A 138 -24.25 -11.76 0.36
N LEU A 139 -25.35 -11.49 1.04
CA LEU A 139 -26.66 -11.98 0.65
C LEU A 139 -27.23 -11.14 -0.50
N HIS A 140 -27.65 -11.80 -1.57
CA HIS A 140 -28.32 -11.13 -2.68
C HIS A 140 -29.83 -11.04 -2.44
N ASP A 141 -30.42 -9.88 -2.72
CA ASP A 141 -31.86 -9.67 -2.58
C ASP A 141 -32.61 -9.96 -3.87
N LEU A 142 -33.46 -11.00 -3.85
CA LEU A 142 -34.28 -11.41 -4.98
C LEU A 142 -35.23 -10.30 -5.45
N SER A 143 -35.82 -9.54 -4.52
CA SER A 143 -36.79 -8.50 -4.84
C SER A 143 -36.10 -7.25 -5.42
N GLY A 144 -34.90 -6.92 -4.96
CA GLY A 144 -34.00 -5.94 -5.56
C GLY A 144 -33.67 -6.28 -7.02
N HIS A 145 -33.34 -7.54 -7.32
CA HIS A 145 -33.09 -7.97 -8.71
C HIS A 145 -34.34 -7.92 -9.60
N LEU A 146 -35.51 -8.18 -9.06
CA LEU A 146 -36.77 -8.22 -9.83
C LEU A 146 -37.35 -6.82 -10.07
N ALA A 147 -37.33 -5.95 -9.05
CA ALA A 147 -38.02 -4.67 -9.06
C ALA A 147 -37.10 -3.45 -8.93
N GLY A 148 -35.77 -3.66 -8.98
CA GLY A 148 -34.75 -2.63 -8.81
C GLY A 148 -34.64 -2.15 -7.37
N GLY A 149 -33.70 -1.25 -7.08
CA GLY A 149 -33.52 -0.66 -5.75
C GLY A 149 -32.68 -1.52 -4.80
N ILE A 150 -31.84 -0.83 -4.04
CA ILE A 150 -30.85 -1.38 -3.11
C ILE A 150 -31.54 -1.66 -1.77
N PRO A 151 -31.43 -2.87 -1.19
CA PRO A 151 -31.97 -3.15 0.13
C PRO A 151 -31.38 -2.22 1.21
N ASP A 152 -32.22 -1.70 2.10
CA ASP A 152 -31.76 -0.81 3.17
C ASP A 152 -30.77 -1.51 4.12
N HIS A 153 -30.88 -2.84 4.30
CA HIS A 153 -29.93 -3.61 5.12
C HIS A 153 -28.50 -3.59 4.57
N ASP A 154 -28.33 -3.55 3.24
CA ASP A 154 -27.01 -3.52 2.59
C ASP A 154 -26.35 -2.16 2.79
N ILE A 155 -27.17 -1.10 2.79
CA ILE A 155 -26.73 0.26 3.11
C ILE A 155 -26.41 0.33 4.61
N ASP A 156 -27.27 -0.16 5.48
CA ASP A 156 -27.08 -0.10 6.95
C ASP A 156 -25.87 -0.93 7.42
N ALA A 157 -25.48 -1.98 6.69
CA ALA A 157 -24.24 -2.72 6.94
C ALA A 157 -22.98 -1.84 6.88
N LEU A 158 -23.05 -0.67 6.23
CA LEU A 158 -21.99 0.35 6.16
C LEU A 158 -22.07 1.39 7.30
N SER A 159 -22.80 1.09 8.38
CA SER A 159 -23.01 2.00 9.54
C SER A 159 -21.73 2.64 10.09
N ALA A 160 -20.60 1.94 10.11
CA ALA A 160 -19.31 2.50 10.52
C ALA A 160 -18.92 3.76 9.71
N TYR A 161 -19.23 3.79 8.41
CA TYR A 161 -19.03 4.96 7.56
C TYR A 161 -20.10 6.03 7.83
N TRP A 162 -21.36 5.65 8.02
CA TRP A 162 -22.46 6.60 8.20
C TRP A 162 -22.44 7.34 9.53
N ASN A 163 -21.81 6.76 10.54
CA ASN A 163 -21.56 7.47 11.81
C ASN A 163 -20.62 8.68 11.61
N ILE A 164 -19.75 8.63 10.60
CA ILE A 164 -18.78 9.68 10.30
C ILE A 164 -19.26 10.56 9.15
N PHE A 165 -19.94 9.97 8.17
CA PHE A 165 -20.45 10.62 6.97
C PHE A 165 -21.99 10.59 6.87
N PRO A 166 -22.72 11.15 7.85
CA PRO A 166 -24.18 11.05 7.87
C PRO A 166 -24.86 11.78 6.71
N THR A 167 -24.31 12.92 6.25
CA THR A 167 -24.89 13.64 5.11
C THR A 167 -24.48 13.01 3.78
N LEU A 168 -23.27 12.43 3.68
CA LEU A 168 -22.87 11.65 2.50
C LEU A 168 -23.85 10.50 2.20
N ARG A 169 -24.35 9.81 3.24
CA ARG A 169 -25.37 8.77 3.06
C ARG A 169 -26.60 9.29 2.31
N GLN A 170 -27.05 10.51 2.64
CA GLN A 170 -28.23 11.14 2.04
C GLN A 170 -27.95 11.63 0.61
N ASP A 171 -26.71 11.99 0.32
CA ASP A 171 -26.25 12.41 -1.01
C ASP A 171 -26.03 11.22 -1.94
N LEU A 172 -25.74 10.03 -1.40
CA LEU A 172 -25.57 8.80 -2.17
C LEU A 172 -26.87 8.03 -2.39
N PHE A 173 -27.83 8.11 -1.47
CA PHE A 173 -29.03 7.28 -1.49
C PHE A 173 -30.32 8.08 -1.22
N GLU A 174 -31.41 7.63 -1.82
CA GLU A 174 -32.76 8.16 -1.54
C GLU A 174 -33.79 7.05 -1.35
N PRO A 175 -34.80 7.25 -0.48
CA PRO A 175 -35.83 6.24 -0.28
C PRO A 175 -36.57 5.90 -1.59
N ALA A 176 -36.78 4.61 -1.82
CA ALA A 176 -37.55 4.11 -2.97
C ALA A 176 -38.88 3.50 -2.48
N ARG A 177 -38.95 2.17 -2.39
CA ARG A 177 -40.10 1.43 -1.83
C ARG A 177 -39.78 0.96 -0.40
N PRO A 178 -40.75 0.55 0.42
CA PRO A 178 -40.48 0.12 1.79
C PRO A 178 -39.37 -0.94 1.88
N GLY A 179 -38.28 -0.61 2.59
CA GLY A 179 -37.11 -1.47 2.76
C GLY A 179 -36.04 -1.35 1.66
N TYR A 180 -36.18 -0.40 0.74
CA TYR A 180 -35.26 -0.19 -0.38
C TYR A 180 -34.99 1.29 -0.65
N SER A 181 -33.80 1.56 -1.17
CA SER A 181 -33.33 2.88 -1.57
C SER A 181 -32.79 2.85 -3.01
N ASN A 182 -32.83 3.99 -3.70
CA ASN A 182 -32.17 4.18 -4.99
C ASN A 182 -30.83 4.89 -4.79
N ALA A 183 -29.85 4.60 -5.64
CA ALA A 183 -28.64 5.41 -5.72
C ALA A 183 -28.96 6.77 -6.37
N ARG A 184 -28.46 7.86 -5.78
CA ARG A 184 -28.51 9.22 -6.36
C ARG A 184 -27.37 9.47 -7.35
N VAL A 185 -26.36 8.63 -7.33
CA VAL A 185 -25.11 8.80 -8.07
C VAL A 185 -24.84 7.54 -8.88
N GLU A 186 -24.57 7.71 -10.17
CA GLU A 186 -24.15 6.62 -11.05
C GLU A 186 -22.88 5.94 -10.53
N ALA A 187 -22.80 4.61 -10.66
CA ALA A 187 -21.66 3.80 -10.22
C ALA A 187 -20.26 4.37 -10.58
N GLY A 188 -20.11 4.90 -11.79
CA GLY A 188 -18.85 5.49 -12.26
C GLY A 188 -18.43 6.79 -11.56
N LYS A 189 -19.37 7.49 -10.91
CA LYS A 189 -19.15 8.79 -10.26
C LYS A 189 -19.09 8.69 -8.72
N VAL A 190 -19.45 7.55 -8.14
CA VAL A 190 -19.46 7.33 -6.68
C VAL A 190 -18.14 7.76 -6.04
N LYS A 191 -16.99 7.29 -6.56
CA LYS A 191 -15.66 7.65 -6.01
C LYS A 191 -15.44 9.16 -6.00
N SER A 192 -15.65 9.83 -7.13
CA SER A 192 -15.46 11.28 -7.23
C SER A 192 -16.39 12.06 -6.32
N THR A 193 -17.64 11.60 -6.13
CA THR A 193 -18.59 12.25 -5.23
C THR A 193 -18.13 12.15 -3.78
N ILE A 194 -17.69 10.97 -3.33
CA ILE A 194 -17.21 10.79 -1.95
C ILE A 194 -15.94 11.63 -1.70
N LEU A 195 -14.97 11.61 -2.62
CA LEU A 195 -13.73 12.37 -2.45
C LEU A 195 -13.93 13.89 -2.45
N ALA A 196 -14.97 14.39 -3.14
CA ALA A 196 -15.31 15.81 -3.15
C ALA A 196 -16.19 16.24 -1.97
N HIS A 197 -16.64 15.30 -1.13
CA HIS A 197 -17.61 15.57 -0.08
C HIS A 197 -16.98 16.30 1.14
N PRO A 198 -17.63 17.34 1.71
CA PRO A 198 -17.07 18.09 2.84
C PRO A 198 -16.79 17.25 4.10
N GLU A 199 -17.62 16.25 4.39
CA GLU A 199 -17.39 15.35 5.53
C GLU A 199 -16.15 14.48 5.31
N PHE A 200 -15.84 14.10 4.06
CA PHE A 200 -14.61 13.37 3.76
C PHE A 200 -13.38 14.25 3.99
N ALA A 201 -13.41 15.50 3.51
CA ALA A 201 -12.33 16.46 3.80
C ALA A 201 -12.14 16.66 5.31
N SER A 202 -13.23 16.81 6.05
CA SER A 202 -13.20 16.96 7.52
C SER A 202 -12.64 15.72 8.23
N PHE A 203 -13.01 14.52 7.77
CA PHE A 203 -12.45 13.27 8.30
C PHE A 203 -10.97 13.13 8.02
N ARG A 204 -10.51 13.42 6.79
CA ARG A 204 -9.09 13.38 6.44
C ARG A 204 -8.29 14.33 7.32
N ASP A 205 -8.73 15.59 7.42
CA ASP A 205 -8.03 16.60 8.21
C ASP A 205 -8.02 16.22 9.70
N GLY A 206 -9.14 15.68 10.22
CA GLY A 206 -9.24 15.16 11.59
C GLY A 206 -8.36 13.95 11.86
N ALA A 207 -8.19 13.05 10.89
CA ALA A 207 -7.35 11.86 11.00
C ALA A 207 -5.85 12.17 11.08
N LEU A 208 -5.41 13.33 10.58
CA LEU A 208 -4.03 13.80 10.68
C LEU A 208 -3.70 14.42 12.05
N ILE A 209 -4.69 14.91 12.81
CA ILE A 209 -4.47 15.60 14.08
C ILE A 209 -3.69 14.74 15.10
N PRO A 210 -4.04 13.46 15.35
CA PRO A 210 -3.29 12.63 16.28
C PRO A 210 -1.84 12.43 15.83
N PHE A 211 -1.60 12.27 14.53
CA PHE A 211 -0.26 12.15 13.97
C PHE A 211 0.56 13.43 14.16
N GLU A 212 -0.02 14.61 13.90
CA GLU A 212 0.67 15.89 14.08
C GLU A 212 1.09 16.13 15.54
N ASN A 213 0.20 15.80 16.47
CA ASN A 213 0.49 15.90 17.91
C ASN A 213 1.60 14.90 18.31
N TRP A 214 1.47 13.64 17.91
CA TRP A 214 2.48 12.60 18.16
C TRP A 214 3.84 12.99 17.59
N TYR A 215 3.88 13.49 16.37
CA TYR A 215 5.11 13.88 15.69
C TYR A 215 5.83 15.02 16.43
N ALA A 216 5.07 16.01 16.93
CA ALA A 216 5.63 17.10 17.73
C ALA A 216 6.21 16.60 19.06
N GLU A 217 5.58 15.60 19.68
CA GLU A 217 6.03 15.02 20.96
C GLU A 217 7.27 14.13 20.83
N CYS A 218 7.46 13.47 19.67
CA CYS A 218 8.59 12.56 19.46
C CYS A 218 9.97 13.22 19.47
N ARG A 219 10.05 14.54 19.23
CA ARG A 219 11.30 15.33 19.20
C ARG A 219 12.41 14.64 18.39
N LEU A 220 12.05 14.14 17.20
CA LEU A 220 12.94 13.39 16.30
C LEU A 220 14.17 14.18 15.84
N ASP A 221 14.14 15.51 15.97
CA ASP A 221 15.24 16.40 15.71
C ASP A 221 16.28 16.43 16.85
N GLU A 222 16.06 15.72 17.95
CA GLU A 222 16.95 15.67 19.12
C GLU A 222 17.79 14.39 19.23
N ILE A 223 17.65 13.48 18.26
CA ILE A 223 18.46 12.26 18.18
C ILE A 223 19.95 12.62 18.28
N ALA A 224 20.63 11.97 19.21
CA ALA A 224 22.01 12.22 19.57
C ALA A 224 22.90 10.99 19.32
N ARG A 225 24.20 11.26 19.31
CA ARG A 225 25.20 10.20 19.17
C ARG A 225 25.15 9.27 20.39
N GLY A 226 25.06 7.97 20.14
CA GLY A 226 24.95 6.94 21.17
C GLY A 226 23.53 6.55 21.56
N ASP A 227 22.50 7.23 21.04
CA ASP A 227 21.10 6.81 21.22
C ASP A 227 20.88 5.43 20.60
N SER A 228 19.93 4.67 21.17
CA SER A 228 19.60 3.32 20.71
C SER A 228 18.48 3.40 19.66
N PRO A 229 18.74 3.09 18.37
CA PRO A 229 17.71 3.10 17.34
C PRO A 229 16.56 2.14 17.65
N LYS A 230 16.86 1.02 18.33
CA LYS A 230 15.86 0.02 18.74
C LYS A 230 14.93 0.54 19.84
N GLN A 231 15.49 1.27 20.81
CA GLN A 231 14.69 1.86 21.88
C GLN A 231 13.84 3.01 21.32
N LEU A 232 14.41 3.84 20.44
CA LEU A 232 13.68 4.93 19.80
C LEU A 232 12.44 4.41 19.05
N ILE A 233 12.59 3.41 18.17
CA ILE A 233 11.45 2.89 17.39
C ILE A 233 10.37 2.25 18.26
N GLU A 234 10.76 1.59 19.35
CA GLU A 234 9.83 1.03 20.33
C GLU A 234 9.04 2.17 21.00
N GLU A 235 9.72 3.19 21.51
CA GLU A 235 9.09 4.33 22.18
C GLU A 235 8.14 5.11 21.28
N ILE A 236 8.58 5.48 20.06
CA ILE A 236 7.73 6.24 19.12
C ILE A 236 6.62 5.38 18.52
N GLY A 237 6.84 4.06 18.40
CA GLY A 237 5.84 3.11 17.91
C GLY A 237 4.69 2.91 18.90
N GLU A 238 5.02 2.71 20.18
CA GLU A 238 4.02 2.60 21.25
C GLU A 238 3.27 3.92 21.47
N SER A 239 3.96 5.06 21.42
CA SER A 239 3.30 6.36 21.55
C SER A 239 2.37 6.67 20.36
N LEU A 240 2.70 6.22 19.15
CA LEU A 240 1.82 6.34 17.98
C LEU A 240 0.56 5.50 18.15
N LEU A 241 0.71 4.26 18.59
CA LEU A 241 -0.43 3.38 18.91
C LEU A 241 -1.33 4.02 19.97
N ALA A 242 -0.76 4.60 21.03
CA ALA A 242 -1.50 5.28 22.07
C ALA A 242 -2.26 6.52 21.53
N ALA A 243 -1.62 7.31 20.66
CA ALA A 243 -2.25 8.49 20.04
C ALA A 243 -3.51 8.10 19.23
N TYR A 244 -3.46 6.97 18.51
CA TYR A 244 -4.58 6.47 17.72
C TYR A 244 -5.54 5.54 18.48
N ALA A 245 -5.21 5.12 19.71
CA ALA A 245 -6.07 4.31 20.58
C ALA A 245 -6.87 5.12 21.62
N SER A 246 -6.71 6.45 21.64
CA SER A 246 -7.40 7.32 22.61
C SER A 246 -8.93 7.31 22.44
N GLU A 247 -9.69 7.61 23.49
CA GLU A 247 -11.17 7.69 23.42
C GLU A 247 -11.67 8.65 22.33
N ALA A 248 -10.87 9.67 21.98
CA ALA A 248 -11.18 10.61 20.89
C ALA A 248 -11.10 9.99 19.48
N THR A 249 -10.41 8.87 19.31
CA THR A 249 -10.24 8.15 18.03
C THR A 249 -11.00 6.82 18.00
N VAL A 250 -11.36 6.25 19.15
CA VAL A 250 -12.14 5.01 19.27
C VAL A 250 -13.56 5.14 18.71
N ASP A 251 -14.18 6.32 18.81
CA ASP A 251 -15.49 6.62 18.24
C ASP A 251 -15.48 6.86 16.71
N VAL A 252 -14.31 6.72 16.05
CA VAL A 252 -14.12 6.95 14.60
C VAL A 252 -13.52 5.69 13.95
N PRO A 253 -14.28 4.59 13.79
CA PRO A 253 -13.75 3.23 13.55
C PRO A 253 -13.40 2.95 12.09
N LEU A 254 -12.88 3.94 11.36
CA LEU A 254 -12.46 3.78 9.97
C LEU A 254 -10.95 3.54 9.82
N LEU A 255 -10.14 4.05 10.74
CA LEU A 255 -8.71 3.81 10.76
C LEU A 255 -8.36 2.83 11.87
N GLU A 256 -7.79 1.68 11.49
CA GLU A 256 -7.29 0.72 12.46
C GLU A 256 -5.96 1.22 13.01
N ASN A 257 -5.88 1.41 14.34
CA ASN A 257 -4.66 1.86 15.04
C ASN A 257 -3.41 1.01 14.69
N TYR A 258 -3.56 -0.31 14.61
CA TYR A 258 -2.47 -1.20 14.22
C TYR A 258 -2.06 -1.03 12.75
N ALA A 259 -2.97 -0.62 11.86
CA ALA A 259 -2.62 -0.29 10.48
C ALA A 259 -1.76 0.97 10.42
N ILE A 260 -2.07 2.00 11.22
CA ILE A 260 -1.25 3.22 11.32
C ILE A 260 0.15 2.91 11.86
N TYR A 261 0.23 2.07 12.89
CA TYR A 261 1.50 1.56 13.39
C TYR A 261 2.31 0.84 12.31
N GLN A 262 1.64 0.05 11.45
CA GLN A 262 2.34 -0.60 10.34
C GLN A 262 2.99 0.39 9.38
N LEU A 263 2.34 1.52 9.08
CA LEU A 263 2.90 2.53 8.17
C LEU A 263 4.26 3.03 8.67
N LEU A 264 4.35 3.32 9.98
CA LEU A 264 5.62 3.68 10.62
C LEU A 264 6.64 2.53 10.55
N MET A 265 6.22 1.29 10.81
CA MET A 265 7.13 0.14 10.81
C MET A 265 7.66 -0.19 9.41
N ASP A 266 6.84 -0.05 8.37
CA ASP A 266 7.26 -0.21 6.99
C ASP A 266 8.28 0.87 6.63
N TYR A 267 7.98 2.14 6.91
CA TYR A 267 8.91 3.24 6.68
C TYR A 267 10.21 3.11 7.48
N TRP A 268 10.12 2.62 8.71
CA TRP A 268 11.27 2.33 9.55
C TRP A 268 12.18 1.29 8.92
N MET A 269 11.63 0.14 8.52
CA MET A 269 12.43 -0.94 7.94
C MET A 269 13.04 -0.56 6.58
N ASP A 270 12.32 0.23 5.78
CA ASP A 270 12.75 0.55 4.42
C ASP A 270 13.70 1.74 4.34
N VAL A 271 13.57 2.72 5.24
CA VAL A 271 14.28 4.02 5.12
C VAL A 271 14.81 4.54 6.47
N MET A 272 13.93 4.77 7.44
CA MET A 272 14.28 5.58 8.63
C MET A 272 15.28 4.88 9.55
N GLN A 273 15.30 3.55 9.58
CA GLN A 273 16.26 2.79 10.40
C GLN A 273 17.71 3.14 10.04
N ASP A 274 18.05 3.13 8.76
CA ASP A 274 19.41 3.43 8.30
C ASP A 274 19.81 4.86 8.64
N ASP A 275 18.89 5.82 8.45
CA ASP A 275 19.13 7.21 8.82
C ASP A 275 19.41 7.38 10.32
N VAL A 276 18.60 6.74 11.17
CA VAL A 276 18.78 6.81 12.63
C VAL A 276 20.08 6.13 13.07
N TYR A 277 20.47 5.02 12.42
CA TYR A 277 21.78 4.42 12.69
C TYR A 277 22.92 5.38 12.33
N VAL A 278 22.87 6.06 11.18
CA VAL A 278 23.87 7.06 10.80
C VAL A 278 23.89 8.22 11.81
N LEU A 279 22.75 8.75 12.23
CA LEU A 279 22.69 9.82 13.24
C LEU A 279 23.27 9.37 14.59
N SER A 280 22.96 8.15 15.03
CA SER A 280 23.47 7.59 16.30
C SER A 280 24.99 7.41 16.31
N GLN A 281 25.61 7.22 15.14
CA GLN A 281 27.05 6.97 14.98
C GLN A 281 27.84 8.24 14.66
N ASP A 282 27.34 9.04 13.72
CA ASP A 282 28.06 10.11 13.04
C ASP A 282 27.45 11.50 13.27
N SER A 283 26.34 11.60 14.01
CA SER A 283 25.59 12.84 14.29
C SER A 283 25.00 13.53 13.06
N TRP A 284 24.28 14.63 13.29
CA TRP A 284 23.68 15.46 12.25
C TRP A 284 24.68 16.00 11.20
N GLN A 285 25.98 16.08 11.52
CA GLN A 285 27.00 16.50 10.54
C GLN A 285 27.11 15.55 9.34
N ALA A 286 26.71 14.29 9.48
CA ALA A 286 26.70 13.33 8.38
C ALA A 286 25.84 13.81 7.20
N GLY A 287 24.82 14.63 7.44
CA GLY A 287 23.96 15.19 6.38
C GLY A 287 24.69 16.14 5.42
N LYS A 288 25.89 16.62 5.78
CA LYS A 288 26.72 17.51 4.94
C LYS A 288 27.65 16.76 4.00
N VAL A 289 27.78 15.44 4.18
CA VAL A 289 28.83 14.64 3.54
C VAL A 289 28.22 13.74 2.48
N LEU A 290 28.83 13.76 1.30
CA LEU A 290 28.55 12.83 0.21
C LEU A 290 29.71 11.84 0.10
N ARG A 291 29.40 10.54 0.17
CA ARG A 291 30.41 9.48 0.01
C ARG A 291 30.73 9.29 -1.46
N GLU A 292 32.00 9.39 -1.83
CA GLU A 292 32.46 9.06 -3.19
C GLU A 292 32.42 7.53 -3.38
N LEU A 293 31.69 7.09 -4.40
CA LEU A 293 31.61 5.67 -4.79
C LEU A 293 32.84 5.32 -5.63
N ILE A 294 33.83 4.72 -4.96
CA ILE A 294 35.07 4.24 -5.59
C ILE A 294 34.88 2.77 -5.98
N VAL A 295 35.23 2.44 -7.22
CA VAL A 295 35.14 1.07 -7.75
C VAL A 295 36.53 0.55 -8.05
N GLU A 296 36.85 -0.64 -7.55
CA GLU A 296 38.09 -1.32 -7.93
C GLU A 296 38.04 -1.72 -9.42
N LYS A 297 39.22 -1.73 -10.05
CA LYS A 297 39.34 -1.93 -11.50
C LYS A 297 38.83 -3.33 -11.88
N GLY A 298 37.67 -3.38 -12.54
CA GLY A 298 37.03 -4.61 -13.02
C GLY A 298 35.72 -4.97 -12.32
N GLU A 299 35.36 -4.26 -11.25
CA GLU A 299 34.09 -4.47 -10.55
C GLU A 299 32.98 -3.53 -11.05
N LYS A 300 31.74 -3.90 -10.80
CA LYS A 300 30.57 -3.02 -10.98
C LYS A 300 30.31 -2.26 -9.68
N LEU A 301 29.70 -1.09 -9.79
CA LEU A 301 29.16 -0.38 -8.64
C LEU A 301 28.16 -1.26 -7.90
N LYS A 302 28.35 -1.39 -6.59
CA LYS A 302 27.40 -2.07 -5.70
C LYS A 302 26.17 -1.21 -5.42
N GLU A 303 26.31 0.10 -5.54
CA GLU A 303 25.29 1.10 -5.21
C GLU A 303 25.07 2.04 -6.38
N THR A 304 23.82 2.45 -6.58
CA THR A 304 23.46 3.48 -7.55
C THR A 304 23.83 4.86 -6.98
N PRO A 305 24.58 5.70 -7.73
CA PRO A 305 24.90 7.05 -7.29
C PRO A 305 23.67 7.96 -7.29
N ASP A 306 23.64 8.90 -6.35
CA ASP A 306 22.63 9.96 -6.31
C ASP A 306 23.08 11.20 -7.11
N LEU A 307 24.40 11.43 -7.21
CA LEU A 307 24.98 12.52 -8.00
C LEU A 307 26.19 12.05 -8.80
N VAL A 308 26.36 12.61 -10.00
CA VAL A 308 27.53 12.38 -10.85
C VAL A 308 28.17 13.72 -11.21
N ILE A 309 29.33 14.01 -10.61
CA ILE A 309 30.07 15.26 -10.87
C ILE A 309 31.31 14.92 -11.70
N GLY A 310 31.25 15.27 -12.98
CA GLY A 310 32.29 14.90 -13.96
C GLY A 310 32.38 13.38 -14.11
N LYS A 311 33.49 12.78 -13.65
CA LYS A 311 33.69 11.31 -13.66
C LYS A 311 33.43 10.65 -12.30
N LYS A 312 33.24 11.46 -11.26
CA LYS A 312 33.07 10.99 -9.88
C LYS A 312 31.60 10.77 -9.59
N LYS A 313 31.33 9.75 -8.79
CA LYS A 313 29.98 9.28 -8.43
C LYS A 313 29.84 9.40 -6.92
N TYR A 314 28.73 9.95 -6.47
CA TYR A 314 28.50 10.22 -5.05
C TYR A 314 27.17 9.63 -4.58
N LYS A 315 27.16 9.20 -3.32
CA LYS A 315 25.99 8.73 -2.59
C LYS A 315 25.74 9.64 -1.39
N ALA A 316 24.48 10.01 -1.18
CA ALA A 316 24.06 10.69 0.03
C ALA A 316 23.53 9.65 1.03
N GLU A 317 24.06 9.65 2.25
CA GLU A 317 23.66 8.69 3.29
C GLU A 317 22.34 9.10 3.95
N LEU A 318 22.19 10.39 4.31
CA LEU A 318 20.99 10.90 5.01
C LEU A 318 20.02 11.68 4.11
N LEU A 319 20.55 12.63 3.35
CA LEU A 319 19.75 13.62 2.63
C LEU A 319 19.80 13.38 1.12
N PRO A 320 18.77 12.79 0.50
CA PRO A 320 18.69 12.69 -0.96
C PRO A 320 18.81 14.07 -1.65
N PRO A 321 19.52 14.18 -2.80
CA PRO A 321 19.68 15.45 -3.51
C PRO A 321 18.35 16.12 -3.89
N ALA A 322 17.31 15.32 -4.16
CA ALA A 322 15.98 15.79 -4.49
C ALA A 322 15.36 16.69 -3.39
N LEU A 323 15.71 16.49 -2.12
CA LEU A 323 15.25 17.34 -1.02
C LEU A 323 15.88 18.73 -1.11
N LEU A 324 17.19 18.79 -1.37
CA LEU A 324 17.90 20.06 -1.56
C LEU A 324 17.38 20.80 -2.80
N VAL A 325 17.13 20.07 -3.90
CA VAL A 325 16.58 20.65 -5.12
C VAL A 325 15.22 21.28 -4.84
N THR A 326 14.32 20.56 -4.16
CA THR A 326 12.98 21.04 -3.84
C THR A 326 13.01 22.28 -2.94
N ARG A 327 13.90 22.29 -1.94
CA ARG A 327 13.94 23.39 -0.95
C ARG A 327 14.71 24.62 -1.40
N TYR A 328 15.83 24.44 -2.11
CA TYR A 328 16.79 25.52 -2.39
C TYR A 328 16.94 25.86 -3.88
N PHE A 329 16.52 24.97 -4.79
CA PHE A 329 16.74 25.12 -6.23
C PHE A 329 15.43 24.92 -7.02
N ALA A 330 14.31 25.38 -6.46
CA ALA A 330 12.99 25.22 -7.09
C ALA A 330 12.89 25.93 -8.45
N THR A 331 13.58 27.06 -8.63
CA THR A 331 13.62 27.79 -9.90
C THR A 331 14.39 27.02 -10.97
N GLU A 332 15.56 26.49 -10.63
CA GLU A 332 16.37 25.66 -11.51
C GLU A 332 15.68 24.33 -11.84
N LYS A 333 14.97 23.74 -10.87
CA LYS A 333 14.11 22.57 -11.11
C LYS A 333 13.03 22.88 -12.14
N LEU A 334 12.32 24.01 -11.99
CA LEU A 334 11.28 24.40 -12.94
C LEU A 334 11.84 24.63 -14.36
N GLU A 335 13.02 25.26 -14.47
CA GLU A 335 13.71 25.44 -15.75
C GLU A 335 14.08 24.09 -16.38
N LEU A 336 14.59 23.16 -15.57
CA LEU A 336 14.94 21.81 -16.00
C LEU A 336 13.70 21.03 -16.47
N ASP A 337 12.59 21.09 -15.72
CA ASP A 337 11.33 20.42 -16.07
C ASP A 337 10.79 20.95 -17.42
N GLN A 338 10.89 22.27 -17.67
CA GLN A 338 10.52 22.87 -18.96
C GLN A 338 11.41 22.38 -20.11
N LEU A 339 12.71 22.25 -19.88
CA LEU A 339 13.64 21.70 -20.87
C LEU A 339 13.41 20.21 -21.13
N GLN A 340 12.99 19.45 -20.11
CA GLN A 340 12.61 18.05 -20.25
C GLN A 340 11.35 17.91 -21.10
N VAL A 341 10.31 18.72 -20.85
CA VAL A 341 9.10 18.75 -21.71
C VAL A 341 9.46 19.09 -23.16
N ALA A 342 10.27 20.12 -23.39
CA ALA A 342 10.70 20.48 -24.74
C ALA A 342 11.53 19.37 -25.42
N TYR A 343 12.30 18.61 -24.64
CA TYR A 343 13.02 17.44 -25.13
C TYR A 343 12.07 16.31 -25.53
N ASP A 344 11.10 15.97 -24.68
CA ASP A 344 10.13 14.92 -24.93
C ASP A 344 9.24 15.24 -26.14
N GLU A 345 8.79 16.50 -26.27
CA GLU A 345 8.04 16.97 -27.44
C GLU A 345 8.86 16.82 -28.74
N ALA A 346 10.15 17.18 -28.71
CA ALA A 346 11.04 17.03 -29.87
C ALA A 346 11.31 15.55 -30.22
N ALA A 347 11.44 14.70 -29.20
CA ALA A 347 11.63 13.26 -29.37
C ALA A 347 10.37 12.60 -29.96
N GLN A 348 9.19 12.94 -29.44
CA GLN A 348 7.91 12.44 -29.94
C GLN A 348 7.65 12.91 -31.38
N ALA A 349 7.89 14.18 -31.69
CA ALA A 349 7.74 14.70 -33.06
C ALA A 349 8.67 13.98 -34.05
N LEU A 350 9.90 13.68 -33.63
CA LEU A 350 10.84 12.89 -34.43
C LEU A 350 10.33 11.45 -34.62
N GLU A 351 9.89 10.79 -33.55
CA GLU A 351 9.39 9.41 -33.59
C GLU A 351 8.17 9.28 -34.50
N SER A 352 7.14 10.10 -34.31
CA SER A 352 5.94 10.10 -35.16
C SER A 352 6.28 10.36 -36.63
N PHE A 353 7.17 11.31 -36.90
CA PHE A 353 7.60 11.58 -38.28
C PHE A 353 8.33 10.40 -38.91
N LEU A 354 9.20 9.73 -38.14
CA LEU A 354 9.90 8.54 -38.63
C LEU A 354 8.93 7.40 -38.90
N GLU A 355 7.99 7.10 -38.00
CA GLU A 355 6.99 6.05 -38.19
C GLU A 355 6.14 6.27 -39.44
N GLU A 356 5.65 7.49 -39.67
CA GLU A 356 4.84 7.82 -40.84
C GLU A 356 5.59 7.69 -42.17
N ASN A 357 6.91 7.91 -42.16
CA ASN A 357 7.70 8.04 -43.38
C ASN A 357 8.66 6.87 -43.65
N SER A 358 8.76 5.88 -42.76
CA SER A 358 9.72 4.77 -42.87
C SER A 358 9.11 3.40 -43.20
N GLY A 359 7.80 3.32 -43.46
CA GLY A 359 7.16 2.07 -43.95
C GLY A 359 7.64 1.63 -45.35
N GLU A 360 7.18 0.48 -45.84
CA GLU A 360 7.61 -0.11 -47.15
C GLU A 360 7.41 0.85 -48.36
N ASP A 361 6.40 1.72 -48.30
CA ASP A 361 6.14 2.76 -49.32
C ASP A 361 6.59 4.18 -48.88
N GLY A 362 7.31 4.28 -47.75
CA GLY A 362 7.71 5.53 -47.13
C GLY A 362 8.95 6.16 -47.77
N LEU A 363 8.96 7.50 -47.85
CA LEU A 363 10.06 8.28 -48.43
C LEU A 363 11.38 8.21 -47.63
N LEU A 364 11.40 7.55 -46.47
CA LEU A 364 12.60 7.26 -45.66
C LEU A 364 13.02 5.78 -45.68
N ALA A 365 12.32 4.88 -46.39
CA ALA A 365 12.67 3.46 -46.46
C ALA A 365 14.13 3.26 -46.90
N ASP A 366 14.54 3.99 -47.95
CA ASP A 366 15.91 3.96 -48.47
C ASP A 366 16.94 4.70 -47.60
N ALA A 367 16.51 5.38 -46.54
CA ALA A 367 17.36 6.09 -45.58
C ALA A 367 17.65 5.26 -44.32
N MET A 368 17.21 4.00 -44.27
CA MET A 368 17.54 3.09 -43.19
C MET A 368 19.01 2.64 -43.23
N ASN A 369 19.57 2.32 -42.07
CA ASN A 369 20.87 1.68 -41.96
C ASN A 369 20.76 0.13 -42.02
N ASP A 370 21.89 -0.57 -41.91
CA ASP A 370 21.99 -2.04 -41.91
C ASP A 370 21.19 -2.75 -40.80
N LYS A 371 20.57 -2.00 -39.88
CA LYS A 371 19.70 -2.49 -38.80
C LYS A 371 18.26 -2.01 -38.95
N GLU A 372 17.86 -1.59 -40.15
CA GLU A 372 16.52 -1.11 -40.46
C GLU A 372 16.10 0.11 -39.61
N LYS A 373 17.07 0.94 -39.20
CA LYS A 373 16.81 2.16 -38.42
C LYS A 373 17.20 3.40 -39.19
N VAL A 374 16.32 4.41 -39.17
CA VAL A 374 16.64 5.76 -39.63
C VAL A 374 17.44 6.49 -38.54
N THR A 375 18.57 7.08 -38.93
CA THR A 375 19.46 7.81 -38.03
C THR A 375 19.87 9.14 -38.66
N ALA A 376 20.29 10.11 -37.86
CA ALA A 376 20.84 11.37 -38.37
C ALA A 376 21.98 11.17 -39.39
N ALA A 377 22.79 10.11 -39.24
CA ALA A 377 23.86 9.77 -40.17
C ALA A 377 23.32 9.20 -41.50
N SER A 378 22.34 8.30 -41.43
CA SER A 378 21.77 7.66 -42.62
C SER A 378 20.93 8.64 -43.44
N ILE A 379 20.21 9.58 -42.81
CA ILE A 379 19.54 10.69 -43.50
C ILE A 379 20.54 11.56 -44.26
N LYS A 380 21.66 11.94 -43.62
CA LYS A 380 22.72 12.73 -44.28
C LYS A 380 23.36 12.00 -45.46
N ALA A 381 23.52 10.68 -45.36
CA ALA A 381 24.04 9.87 -46.45
C ALA A 381 23.03 9.82 -47.61
N ARG A 382 21.75 9.53 -47.33
CA ARG A 382 20.71 9.44 -48.35
C ARG A 382 20.45 10.77 -49.05
N PHE A 383 20.44 11.88 -48.30
CA PHE A 383 20.23 13.22 -48.85
C PHE A 383 21.24 13.61 -49.95
N LYS A 384 22.47 13.08 -49.91
CA LYS A 384 23.50 13.35 -50.93
C LYS A 384 23.25 12.62 -52.25
N VAL A 385 22.55 11.50 -52.22
CA VAL A 385 22.34 10.62 -53.38
C VAL A 385 20.92 10.73 -53.92
N ALA A 386 19.96 11.13 -53.08
CA ALA A 386 18.58 11.36 -53.46
C ALA A 386 18.49 12.30 -54.69
N THR A 387 17.61 11.98 -55.62
CA THR A 387 17.32 12.80 -56.81
C THR A 387 15.90 13.33 -56.80
N ASP A 388 14.99 12.63 -56.13
CA ASP A 388 13.60 13.02 -56.01
C ASP A 388 13.42 14.26 -55.11
N LYS A 389 12.47 15.13 -55.47
CA LYS A 389 12.25 16.40 -54.75
C LYS A 389 11.46 16.21 -53.46
N GLU A 390 10.51 15.29 -53.45
CA GLU A 390 9.64 15.01 -52.30
C GLU A 390 10.44 14.24 -51.23
N GLU A 391 11.22 13.25 -51.65
CA GLU A 391 12.17 12.52 -50.81
C GLU A 391 13.16 13.48 -50.12
N LYS A 392 13.73 14.43 -50.89
CA LYS A 392 14.62 15.46 -50.32
C LYS A 392 13.92 16.36 -49.31
N ALA A 393 12.65 16.67 -49.51
CA ALA A 393 11.89 17.48 -48.56
C ALA A 393 11.70 16.71 -47.25
N VAL A 394 11.30 15.44 -47.31
CA VAL A 394 11.14 14.57 -46.13
C VAL A 394 12.47 14.36 -45.40
N LEU A 395 13.56 14.07 -46.12
CA LEU A 395 14.91 13.95 -45.53
C LEU A 395 15.37 15.24 -44.85
N LYS A 396 15.02 16.41 -45.40
CA LYS A 396 15.34 17.71 -44.80
C LYS A 396 14.53 17.95 -43.52
N THR A 397 13.25 17.61 -43.51
CA THR A 397 12.41 17.69 -42.31
C THR A 397 12.90 16.72 -41.22
N ALA A 398 13.20 15.48 -41.58
CA ALA A 398 13.78 14.51 -40.66
C ALA A 398 15.10 15.00 -40.05
N GLN A 399 15.98 15.57 -40.88
CA GLN A 399 17.23 16.17 -40.40
C GLN A 399 17.00 17.30 -39.39
N ALA A 400 16.02 18.17 -39.65
CA ALA A 400 15.68 19.26 -38.75
C ALA A 400 15.11 18.74 -37.41
N LEU A 401 14.30 17.68 -37.43
CA LEU A 401 13.77 17.04 -36.23
C LEU A 401 14.88 16.37 -35.40
N PHE A 402 15.83 15.68 -36.05
CA PHE A 402 17.02 15.15 -35.37
C PHE A 402 17.86 16.27 -34.73
N ASP A 403 18.07 17.38 -35.44
CA ASP A 403 18.84 18.51 -34.92
C ASP A 403 18.10 19.19 -33.75
N ALA A 404 16.76 19.25 -33.78
CA ALA A 404 15.93 19.77 -32.70
C ALA A 404 15.96 18.87 -31.45
N GLU A 405 15.77 17.56 -31.59
CA GLU A 405 15.88 16.56 -30.50
C GLU A 405 17.27 16.64 -29.85
N THR A 406 18.32 16.67 -30.66
CA THR A 406 19.70 16.73 -30.16
C THR A 406 19.99 18.05 -29.43
N LYS A 407 19.45 19.17 -29.93
CA LYS A 407 19.59 20.48 -29.28
C LYS A 407 18.85 20.52 -27.94
N ALA A 408 17.60 20.06 -27.90
CA ALA A 408 16.79 20.03 -26.67
C ALA A 408 17.41 19.10 -25.63
N LYS A 409 17.84 17.89 -26.04
CA LYS A 409 18.56 16.94 -25.19
C LYS A 409 19.82 17.55 -24.57
N LYS A 410 20.60 18.26 -25.39
CA LYS A 410 21.83 18.91 -24.94
C LYS A 410 21.52 20.01 -23.92
N ALA A 411 20.52 20.84 -24.19
CA ALA A 411 20.11 21.91 -23.27
C ALA A 411 19.65 21.34 -21.92
N HIS A 412 18.78 20.33 -21.93
CA HIS A 412 18.34 19.62 -20.73
C HIS A 412 19.52 19.03 -19.96
N LYS A 413 20.44 18.34 -20.64
CA LYS A 413 21.63 17.74 -20.02
C LYS A 413 22.55 18.79 -19.38
N GLU A 414 22.80 19.91 -20.06
CA GLU A 414 23.64 21.00 -19.54
C GLU A 414 22.99 21.67 -18.30
N ALA A 415 21.67 21.83 -18.31
CA ALA A 415 20.93 22.33 -17.15
C ALA A 415 20.97 21.35 -15.97
N GLN A 416 20.81 20.05 -16.21
CA GLN A 416 20.94 19.00 -15.18
C GLN A 416 22.34 19.02 -14.55
N GLU A 417 23.41 19.02 -15.36
CA GLU A 417 24.79 19.05 -14.87
C GLU A 417 25.07 20.31 -14.02
N LYS A 418 24.48 21.45 -14.39
CA LYS A 418 24.57 22.70 -13.63
C LYS A 418 23.83 22.61 -12.30
N LEU A 419 22.62 22.05 -12.29
CA LEU A 419 21.83 21.83 -11.07
C LEU A 419 22.55 20.87 -10.12
N ASP A 420 23.00 19.72 -10.62
CA ASP A 420 23.74 18.72 -9.83
C ASP A 420 24.99 19.32 -9.18
N LEU A 421 25.74 20.14 -9.93
CA LEU A 421 26.92 20.83 -9.40
C LEU A 421 26.56 21.86 -8.32
N ALA A 422 25.46 22.60 -8.50
CA ALA A 422 24.98 23.57 -7.52
C ALA A 422 24.54 22.87 -6.22
N VAL A 423 23.81 21.77 -6.34
CA VAL A 423 23.38 20.92 -5.21
C VAL A 423 24.59 20.32 -4.49
N PHE A 424 25.53 19.73 -5.23
CA PHE A 424 26.78 19.19 -4.69
C PHE A 424 27.56 20.24 -3.89
N ALA A 425 27.67 21.47 -4.42
CA ALA A 425 28.34 22.57 -3.75
C ALA A 425 27.56 23.16 -2.56
N HIS A 426 26.28 22.79 -2.39
CA HIS A 426 25.43 23.23 -1.29
C HIS A 426 25.54 22.32 -0.05
N TYR A 427 25.72 21.00 -0.23
CA TYR A 427 25.81 20.03 0.89
C TYR A 427 26.75 20.47 2.04
N PRO A 428 28.01 20.88 1.79
CA PRO A 428 28.92 21.27 2.86
C PRO A 428 28.53 22.56 3.59
N LYS A 429 27.60 23.35 3.03
CA LYS A 429 27.16 24.65 3.55
C LYS A 429 25.93 24.54 4.45
N LEU A 430 25.26 23.38 4.47
CA LEU A 430 24.07 23.16 5.29
C LEU A 430 24.39 23.41 6.77
N ALA A 431 23.55 24.19 7.43
CA ALA A 431 23.54 24.32 8.87
C ALA A 431 22.81 23.13 9.52
N ASP A 432 23.10 22.85 10.79
CA ASP A 432 22.53 21.69 11.50
C ASP A 432 21.00 21.76 11.56
N ASN A 433 20.45 22.96 11.76
CA ASN A 433 19.00 23.18 11.73
C ASN A 433 18.40 22.89 10.34
N GLU A 434 19.12 23.19 9.26
CA GLU A 434 18.65 22.91 7.91
C GLU A 434 18.62 21.41 7.63
N ILE A 435 19.63 20.66 8.11
CA ILE A 435 19.67 19.20 8.01
C ILE A 435 18.50 18.59 8.79
N LYS A 436 18.25 19.06 10.01
CA LYS A 436 17.12 18.62 10.83
C LYS A 436 15.80 18.84 10.10
N ILE A 437 15.59 20.01 9.50
CA ILE A 437 14.37 20.29 8.76
C ILE A 437 14.25 19.38 7.53
N LEU A 438 15.30 19.27 6.70
CA LEU A 438 15.29 18.42 5.50
C LEU A 438 15.04 16.94 5.83
N LEU A 439 15.65 16.43 6.89
CA LEU A 439 15.54 15.02 7.26
C LEU A 439 14.22 14.72 8.00
N VAL A 440 13.91 15.50 9.02
CA VAL A 440 12.78 15.20 9.92
C VAL A 440 11.47 15.64 9.29
N GLN A 441 11.40 16.84 8.71
CA GLN A 441 10.18 17.38 8.10
C GLN A 441 10.04 16.95 6.64
N ASP A 442 11.03 17.26 5.79
CA ASP A 442 10.86 17.10 4.34
C ASP A 442 11.02 15.65 3.87
N LYS A 443 11.68 14.78 4.66
CA LYS A 443 11.85 13.34 4.36
C LYS A 443 10.92 12.48 5.21
N TRP A 444 11.14 12.43 6.52
CA TRP A 444 10.44 11.48 7.40
C TRP A 444 8.97 11.82 7.57
N LYS A 445 8.65 13.04 8.01
CA LYS A 445 7.27 13.47 8.20
C LYS A 445 6.48 13.41 6.90
N ALA A 446 7.02 13.99 5.82
CA ALA A 446 6.38 13.98 4.51
C ALA A 446 6.01 12.55 4.06
N SER A 447 6.96 11.61 4.16
CA SER A 447 6.71 10.20 3.78
C SER A 447 5.64 9.52 4.64
N LEU A 448 5.63 9.79 5.94
CA LEU A 448 4.65 9.21 6.87
C LEU A 448 3.25 9.83 6.67
N VAL A 449 3.17 11.14 6.39
CA VAL A 449 1.92 11.83 6.05
C VAL A 449 1.36 11.28 4.75
N ASP A 450 2.18 11.15 3.70
CA ASP A 450 1.76 10.58 2.41
C ASP A 450 1.22 9.14 2.59
N ALA A 451 1.89 8.32 3.42
CA ALA A 451 1.45 6.96 3.72
C ALA A 451 0.11 6.94 4.48
N LEU A 452 -0.08 7.87 5.42
CA LEU A 452 -1.32 8.01 6.19
C LEU A 452 -2.47 8.49 5.30
N GLU A 453 -2.24 9.48 4.44
CA GLU A 453 -3.22 9.94 3.46
C GLU A 453 -3.62 8.82 2.48
N ALA A 454 -2.66 8.00 2.05
CA ALA A 454 -2.95 6.84 1.21
C ALA A 454 -3.83 5.79 1.93
N GLU A 455 -3.62 5.55 3.23
CA GLU A 455 -4.50 4.65 4.01
C GLU A 455 -5.89 5.26 4.20
N ILE A 456 -6.00 6.57 4.43
CA ILE A 456 -7.28 7.30 4.46
C ILE A 456 -8.02 7.14 3.13
N GLU A 457 -7.35 7.35 1.99
CA GLU A 457 -7.96 7.16 0.68
C GLU A 457 -8.38 5.69 0.47
N ARG A 458 -7.58 4.72 0.92
CA ARG A 458 -7.90 3.29 0.81
C ARG A 458 -9.18 2.94 1.56
N VAL A 459 -9.42 3.51 2.74
CA VAL A 459 -10.67 3.30 3.48
C VAL A 459 -11.86 3.84 2.67
N THR A 460 -11.72 5.03 2.10
CA THR A 460 -12.73 5.61 1.20
C THR A 460 -12.95 4.79 -0.07
N GLN A 461 -11.89 4.22 -0.63
CA GLN A 461 -11.98 3.35 -1.81
C GLN A 461 -12.80 2.10 -1.51
N ARG A 462 -12.73 1.54 -0.29
CA ARG A 462 -13.57 0.40 0.12
C ARG A 462 -15.04 0.79 0.14
N LEU A 463 -15.38 1.95 0.73
CA LEU A 463 -16.73 2.49 0.71
C LEU A 463 -17.22 2.70 -0.73
N ALA A 464 -16.43 3.39 -1.55
CA ALA A 464 -16.77 3.69 -2.93
C ALA A 464 -17.00 2.42 -3.75
N ASN A 465 -16.15 1.41 -3.58
CA ASN A 465 -16.31 0.12 -4.25
C ASN A 465 -17.58 -0.60 -3.81
N ARG A 466 -17.89 -0.61 -2.50
CA ARG A 466 -19.09 -1.27 -2.02
C ARG A 466 -20.37 -0.56 -2.47
N VAL A 467 -20.40 0.77 -2.41
CA VAL A 467 -21.55 1.56 -2.91
C VAL A 467 -21.72 1.36 -4.41
N LYS A 468 -20.62 1.41 -5.18
CA LYS A 468 -20.63 1.12 -6.61
C LYS A 468 -21.18 -0.27 -6.91
N GLU A 469 -20.71 -1.28 -6.18
CA GLU A 469 -21.18 -2.66 -6.33
C GLU A 469 -22.69 -2.78 -6.07
N LEU A 470 -23.19 -2.15 -5.01
CA LEU A 470 -24.62 -2.15 -4.70
C LEU A 470 -25.45 -1.45 -5.79
N GLU A 471 -24.95 -0.34 -6.34
CA GLU A 471 -25.59 0.33 -7.47
C GLU A 471 -25.60 -0.56 -8.71
N GLU A 472 -24.46 -1.10 -9.13
CA GLU A 472 -24.36 -1.93 -10.34
C GLU A 472 -25.22 -3.20 -10.22
N ARG A 473 -25.28 -3.78 -9.01
CA ARG A 473 -26.02 -5.01 -8.71
C ARG A 473 -27.54 -4.83 -8.86
N TYR A 474 -28.08 -3.68 -8.49
CA TYR A 474 -29.52 -3.43 -8.42
C TYR A 474 -30.03 -2.32 -9.36
N SER A 475 -29.17 -1.76 -10.21
CA SER A 475 -29.51 -0.69 -11.18
C SER A 475 -30.34 -1.19 -12.35
N SER A 476 -30.14 -2.44 -12.78
CA SER A 476 -30.88 -3.06 -13.89
C SER A 476 -31.80 -4.16 -13.37
N THR A 477 -33.09 -4.05 -13.67
CA THR A 477 -34.06 -5.08 -13.30
C THR A 477 -33.96 -6.30 -14.21
N MET A 478 -34.35 -7.48 -13.70
CA MET A 478 -34.45 -8.70 -14.52
C MET A 478 -35.32 -8.47 -15.78
N HIS A 479 -36.38 -7.66 -15.66
CA HIS A 479 -37.25 -7.36 -16.80
C HIS A 479 -36.53 -6.55 -17.88
N GLU A 480 -35.81 -5.50 -17.50
CA GLU A 480 -35.03 -4.66 -18.42
C GLU A 480 -33.90 -5.45 -19.09
N LEU A 481 -33.20 -6.29 -18.33
CA LEU A 481 -32.16 -7.17 -18.89
C LEU A 481 -32.75 -8.19 -19.87
N THR A 482 -33.91 -8.75 -19.56
CA THR A 482 -34.61 -9.68 -20.47
C THR A 482 -35.02 -8.98 -21.77
N GLN A 483 -35.51 -7.75 -21.67
CA GLN A 483 -35.85 -6.94 -22.84
C GLN A 483 -34.62 -6.58 -23.66
N LEU A 484 -33.53 -6.16 -23.01
CA LEU A 484 -32.28 -5.82 -23.66
C LEU A 484 -31.67 -7.03 -24.39
N VAL A 485 -31.71 -8.22 -23.78
CA VAL A 485 -31.29 -9.47 -24.44
C VAL A 485 -32.13 -9.72 -25.68
N ALA A 486 -33.46 -9.61 -25.59
CA ALA A 486 -34.34 -9.79 -26.75
C ALA A 486 -34.05 -8.78 -27.87
N GLU A 487 -33.75 -7.52 -27.53
CA GLU A 487 -33.39 -6.47 -28.49
C GLU A 487 -32.02 -6.74 -29.16
N LEU A 488 -31.02 -7.16 -28.38
CA LEU A 488 -29.70 -7.53 -28.89
C LEU A 488 -29.76 -8.79 -29.76
N GLU A 489 -30.52 -9.81 -29.35
CA GLU A 489 -30.79 -11.01 -30.16
C GLU A 489 -31.43 -10.64 -31.49
N ALA A 490 -32.40 -9.72 -31.49
CA ALA A 490 -33.02 -9.22 -32.72
C ALA A 490 -32.00 -8.52 -33.62
N LYS A 491 -31.12 -7.66 -33.07
CA LYS A 491 -30.04 -6.99 -33.82
C LYS A 491 -29.04 -7.97 -34.40
N VAL A 492 -28.60 -8.96 -33.64
CA VAL A 492 -27.70 -10.03 -34.10
C VAL A 492 -28.36 -10.83 -35.22
N THR A 493 -29.63 -11.20 -35.06
CA THR A 493 -30.39 -11.92 -36.09
C THR A 493 -30.50 -11.12 -37.38
N ILE A 494 -30.73 -9.80 -37.30
CA ILE A 494 -30.74 -8.91 -38.47
C ILE A 494 -29.35 -8.87 -39.13
N HIS A 495 -28.28 -8.78 -38.33
CA HIS A 495 -26.92 -8.75 -38.84
C HIS A 495 -26.53 -10.06 -39.52
N LEU A 496 -26.84 -11.22 -38.92
CA LEU A 496 -26.62 -12.55 -39.52
C LEU A 496 -27.33 -12.70 -40.87
N LYS A 497 -28.60 -12.27 -40.95
CA LYS A 497 -29.35 -12.22 -42.22
C LYS A 497 -28.69 -11.32 -43.27
N SER A 498 -28.08 -10.21 -42.85
CA SER A 498 -27.41 -9.28 -43.77
C SER A 498 -26.10 -9.84 -44.35
N ILE A 499 -25.50 -10.85 -43.70
CA ILE A 499 -24.26 -11.52 -44.14
C ILE A 499 -24.49 -12.92 -44.74
N ASN A 500 -25.74 -13.25 -45.10
CA ASN A 500 -26.14 -14.54 -45.70
C ASN A 500 -25.77 -15.79 -44.87
N LEU A 501 -25.86 -15.68 -43.54
CA LEU A 501 -25.81 -16.83 -42.61
C LEU A 501 -27.17 -17.12 -42.00
#